data_AF-A0A926XIH7-F1
#
_entry.id   AF-A0A926XIH7-F1
#
_cell.length_a   1.000
_cell.length_b   1.000
_cell.length_c   1.000
_cell.angle_alpha   90.00
_cell.angle_beta   90.00
_cell.angle_gamma   90.00
#
_symmetry.space_group_name_H-M   'P 1'
#
loop_
_entity.id
_entity.type
_entity.pdbx_description
1 polymer ?
#
loop_
_entity_poly.entity_id
_entity_poly.type
_entity_poly.pdbx_seq_one_letter_code
_entity_poly.pdbx_strand_id
1 'polypeptide(L)'
;MTDSALFLILSILVLGSVIATVGDRIGTRVGKARLSLFNLRPRKTAVLVTILTGLTISASTLTIIFATSEQLRIGVFRLQEVQKKLKTA
;
A
#
# COMPACT_ATOMS: atom_id res chain seq x y z
N MET A 1 -22.72 -13.70 5.57
CA MET A 1 -21.29 -13.57 5.93
C MET A 1 -20.38 -13.60 4.71
N THR A 2 -20.78 -14.24 3.60
CA THR A 2 -20.05 -14.29 2.32
C THR A 2 -20.17 -13.01 1.50
N ASP A 3 -21.28 -12.28 1.62
CA ASP A 3 -21.56 -11.09 0.79
C ASP A 3 -20.55 -9.99 1.03
N SER A 4 -20.26 -9.66 2.30
CA SER A 4 -19.28 -8.63 2.66
C SER A 4 -17.86 -8.98 2.21
N ALA A 5 -17.48 -10.26 2.23
CA ALA A 5 -16.15 -10.68 1.79
C ALA A 5 -15.95 -10.46 0.29
N LEU A 6 -16.97 -10.78 -0.53
CA LEU A 6 -16.93 -10.53 -1.97
C LEU A 6 -16.89 -9.04 -2.28
N PHE A 7 -17.67 -8.21 -1.58
CA PHE A 7 -17.62 -6.75 -1.74
C PHE A 7 -16.25 -6.16 -1.39
N LEU A 8 -15.58 -6.69 -0.36
CA LEU A 8 -14.25 -6.25 0.05
C LEU A 8 -13.18 -6.67 -0.95
N ILE A 9 -13.22 -7.92 -1.41
CA ILE A 9 -12.31 -8.43 -2.45
C ILE A 9 -12.47 -7.59 -3.73
N LEU A 10 -13.71 -7.36 -4.18
CA LEU A 10 -13.99 -6.53 -5.35
C LEU A 10 -13.52 -5.09 -5.16
N SER A 11 -13.74 -4.49 -3.99
CA SER A 11 -13.27 -3.13 -3.69
C SER A 11 -11.75 -3.03 -3.73
N ILE A 12 -11.04 -3.98 -3.12
CA ILE A 12 -9.57 -4.03 -3.14
C ILE A 12 -9.06 -4.21 -4.56
N LEU A 13 -9.67 -5.10 -5.34
CA LEU A 13 -9.26 -5.37 -6.72
C LEU A 13 -9.44 -4.14 -7.61
N VAL A 14 -10.57 -3.44 -7.48
CA VAL A 14 -10.84 -2.20 -8.23
C VAL A 14 -9.90 -1.08 -7.80
N LEU A 15 -9.77 -0.84 -6.49
CA LEU A 15 -8.88 0.22 -5.97
C LEU A 15 -7.42 -0.05 -6.34
N GLY A 16 -6.94 -1.29 -6.16
CA GLY A 16 -5.58 -1.69 -6.52
C GLY A 16 -5.31 -1.50 -8.01
N SER A 17 -6.26 -1.87 -8.88
CA SER A 17 -6.15 -1.71 -10.33
C SER A 17 -6.09 -0.23 -10.75
N VAL A 18 -6.92 0.62 -10.14
CA VAL A 18 -6.91 2.07 -10.40
C VAL A 18 -5.57 2.69 -9.98
N ILE A 19 -5.09 2.36 -8.77
CA ILE A 19 -3.82 2.90 -8.25
C ILE A 19 -2.64 2.41 -9.10
N ALA A 20 -2.60 1.13 -9.48
CA ALA A 20 -1.56 0.57 -10.33
C ALA A 20 -1.49 1.27 -11.70
N THR A 21 -2.65 1.54 -12.32
CA THR A 21 -2.73 2.21 -13.62
C THR A 21 -2.23 3.66 -13.54
N VAL A 22 -2.54 4.36 -12.44
CA VAL A 22 -2.02 5.71 -12.19
C VAL A 22 -0.51 5.68 -11.96
N GLY A 23 -0.04 4.72 -11.16
CA GLY A 23 1.38 4.53 -10.88
C GLY A 23 2.21 4.26 -12.13
N ASP A 24 1.73 3.39 -13.03
CA ASP A 24 2.40 3.07 -14.28
C ASP A 24 2.52 4.31 -15.19
N ARG A 25 1.44 5.11 -15.32
CA ARG A 25 1.46 6.36 -16.09
C ARG A 25 2.42 7.39 -15.52
N ILE A 26 2.47 7.54 -14.20
CA ILE A 26 3.42 8.44 -13.53
C ILE A 26 4.84 7.96 -13.79
N GLY A 27 5.11 6.66 -13.59
CA GLY A 27 6.42 6.06 -13.83
C GLY A 27 6.91 6.24 -15.26
N THR A 28 6.06 5.99 -16.27
CA THR A 28 6.43 6.18 -17.68
C THR A 28 6.66 7.64 -18.03
N ARG A 29 5.83 8.56 -17.53
CA ARG A 29 6.00 10.00 -17.79
C ARG A 29 7.30 10.50 -17.17
N VAL A 30 7.61 10.14 -15.92
CA VAL A 30 8.86 10.54 -15.27
C VAL A 30 10.07 9.93 -15.96
N GLY A 31 9.99 8.65 -16.37
CA GLY A 31 11.06 7.97 -17.11
C GLY A 31 11.33 8.60 -18.49
N LYS A 32 10.28 8.94 -19.24
CA LYS A 32 10.39 9.53 -20.59
C LYS A 32 10.78 11.00 -20.58
N ALA A 33 10.23 11.80 -19.66
CA ALA A 33 10.47 13.24 -19.62
C ALA A 33 11.85 13.62 -19.06
N ARG A 34 12.67 12.64 -18.61
CA ARG A 34 13.96 12.87 -17.94
C ARG A 34 13.87 13.98 -16.88
N LEU A 35 12.77 13.98 -16.13
CA LEU A 35 12.52 15.00 -15.12
C LEU A 35 13.66 15.00 -14.11
N SER A 36 14.20 16.18 -13.87
CA SER A 36 15.15 16.44 -12.78
C SER A 36 14.34 17.07 -11.65
N LEU A 37 14.07 16.30 -10.60
CA LEU A 37 13.55 16.85 -9.35
C LEU A 37 14.75 17.28 -8.51
N PHE A 38 14.73 18.48 -7.94
CA PHE A 38 15.75 18.97 -7.01
C PHE A 38 17.19 18.91 -7.55
N ASN A 39 17.39 19.16 -8.86
CA ASN A 39 18.71 19.11 -9.52
C ASN A 39 19.37 17.71 -9.54
N LEU A 40 18.62 16.63 -9.28
CA LEU A 40 19.15 15.26 -9.35
C LEU A 40 19.30 14.79 -10.80
N ARG A 41 20.33 13.96 -11.04
CA ARG A 41 20.53 13.28 -12.33
C ARG A 41 19.25 12.52 -12.70
N PRO A 42 18.66 12.69 -13.91
CA PRO A 42 17.32 12.19 -14.27
C PRO A 42 17.04 10.72 -13.96
N ARG A 43 18.07 9.87 -14.01
CA ARG A 43 17.97 8.44 -13.64
C ARG A 43 17.63 8.24 -12.16
N LYS A 44 18.20 9.04 -11.26
CA LYS A 44 17.91 8.98 -9.81
C LYS A 44 16.51 9.49 -9.49
N THR A 45 16.06 10.54 -10.18
CA THR A 45 14.68 11.03 -10.06
C THR A 45 13.67 9.99 -10.47
N ALA A 46 13.88 9.29 -11.59
CA ALA A 46 13.01 8.21 -12.03
C ALA A 46 12.91 7.09 -10.98
N VAL A 47 14.05 6.64 -10.43
CA VAL A 47 14.07 5.63 -9.36
C VAL A 47 13.34 6.10 -8.11
N LEU A 48 13.53 7.35 -7.70
CA LEU A 48 12.84 7.91 -6.53
C LEU A 48 11.32 7.92 -6.72
N VAL A 49 10.84 8.34 -7.89
CA VAL A 49 9.41 8.34 -8.20
C VAL A 49 8.84 6.93 -8.23
N THR A 50 9.56 5.94 -8.78
CA THR A 50 9.15 4.53 -8.73
C THR A 50 9.03 4.04 -7.29
N ILE A 51 9.99 4.33 -6.42
CA ILE A 51 9.95 3.94 -5.00
C ILE A 51 8.75 4.59 -4.30
N LEU A 52 8.53 5.90 -4.49
CA LEU A 52 7.39 6.62 -3.91
C LEU A 52 6.04 6.07 -4.37
N THR A 53 5.95 5.70 -5.65
CA THR A 53 4.76 5.05 -6.22
C THR A 53 4.52 3.69 -5.58
N GLY A 54 5.55 2.86 -5.47
CA GLY A 54 5.48 1.55 -4.79
C GLY A 54 5.12 1.65 -3.31
N LEU A 55 5.62 2.69 -2.62
CA LEU A 55 5.23 3.00 -1.24
C LEU A 55 3.75 3.34 -1.13
N THR A 56 3.24 4.15 -2.06
CA THR A 56 1.84 4.58 -2.07
C THR A 56 0.91 3.38 -2.31
N ILE A 57 1.28 2.47 -3.23
CA ILE A 57 0.54 1.22 -3.46
C ILE A 57 0.53 0.36 -2.19
N SER A 58 1.70 0.11 -1.60
CA SER A 58 1.82 -0.75 -0.41
C SER A 58 1.07 -0.17 0.79
N ALA A 59 1.19 1.14 0.99
CA ALA A 59 0.47 1.86 2.04
C ALA A 59 -1.05 1.75 1.83
N SER A 60 -1.54 1.95 0.60
CA SER A 60 -2.97 1.83 0.28
C SER A 60 -3.50 0.43 0.58
N THR A 61 -2.78 -0.62 0.20
CA THR A 61 -3.15 -2.01 0.50
C THR A 61 -3.25 -2.24 2.00
N LEU A 62 -2.24 -1.82 2.78
CA LEU A 62 -2.25 -1.96 4.24
C LEU A 62 -3.39 -1.17 4.89
N THR A 63 -3.62 0.07 4.44
CA THR A 63 -4.72 0.90 4.92
C THR A 63 -6.07 0.23 4.70
N ILE A 64 -6.33 -0.33 3.52
CA ILE A 64 -7.60 -1.00 3.23
C ILE A 64 -7.78 -2.25 4.10
N ILE A 65 -6.73 -3.06 4.24
CA ILE A 65 -6.76 -4.27 5.08
C ILE A 65 -7.06 -3.91 6.54
N PHE A 66 -6.40 -2.89 7.09
CA PHE A 66 -6.62 -2.45 8.47
C PHE A 66 -7.95 -1.73 8.69
N ALA A 67 -8.45 -0.98 7.70
CA ALA A 67 -9.76 -0.35 7.77
C ALA A 67 -10.90 -1.38 7.78
N THR A 68 -10.68 -2.51 7.10
CA THR A 68 -11.69 -3.56 6.93
C THR A 68 -11.73 -4.55 8.10
N SER A 69 -10.58 -4.84 8.71
CA SER A 69 -10.48 -5.88 9.75
C SER A 69 -10.03 -5.30 11.08
N GLU A 70 -11.00 -5.12 11.99
CA GLU A 70 -10.75 -4.73 13.38
C GLU A 70 -9.87 -5.76 14.10
N GLN A 71 -10.02 -7.04 13.75
CA GLN A 71 -9.21 -8.15 14.29
C GLN A 71 -7.74 -8.05 13.87
N LEU A 72 -7.44 -7.65 12.64
CA LEU A 72 -6.06 -7.43 12.20
C LEU A 72 -5.44 -6.19 12.87
N ARG A 73 -6.23 -5.13 13.09
CA ARG A 73 -5.78 -3.95 13.84
C ARG A 73 -5.46 -4.33 15.29
N ILE A 74 -6.37 -5.04 15.96
CA ILE A 74 -6.16 -5.50 17.33
C ILE A 74 -4.99 -6.49 17.41
N GLY A 75 -4.89 -7.41 16.46
CA GLY A 75 -3.77 -8.34 16.34
C GLY A 75 -2.45 -7.59 16.27
N VAL A 76 -2.24 -6.76 15.26
CA VAL A 76 -0.96 -6.04 15.07
C VAL A 76 -0.61 -5.12 16.24
N PHE A 77 -1.57 -4.38 16.79
CA PHE A 77 -1.30 -3.41 17.87
C PHE A 77 -1.29 -4.00 19.28
N ARG A 78 -1.99 -5.12 19.54
CA ARG A 78 -2.06 -5.77 20.87
C ARG A 78 -1.33 -7.10 20.95
N LEU A 79 -0.53 -7.46 19.93
CA LEU A 79 0.27 -8.69 19.89
C LEU A 79 1.03 -8.94 21.20
N GLN A 80 1.60 -7.90 21.81
CA GLN A 80 2.37 -7.99 23.05
C GLN A 80 1.50 -8.32 24.27
N GLU A 81 0.29 -7.77 24.37
CA GLU A 81 -0.65 -8.06 25.46
C GLU A 81 -1.17 -9.50 25.37
N VAL A 82 -1.49 -9.96 24.15
CA VAL A 82 -1.97 -11.32 23.89
C VAL A 82 -0.87 -12.34 24.19
N GLN A 83 0.36 -12.10 23.72
CA GLN A 83 1.53 -12.95 24.02
C GLN A 83 1.81 -13.01 25.53
N LYS A 84 1.70 -11.88 26.25
CA LYS A 84 1.93 -11.83 27.69
C LYS A 84 0.88 -12.63 28.47
N LYS A 85 -0.40 -12.60 28.07
CA LYS A 85 -1.45 -13.42 28.70
C LYS A 85 -1.23 -14.92 28.53
N LEU A 86 -0.77 -15.37 27.36
CA LEU A 86 -0.49 -16.78 27.09
C LEU A 86 0.77 -17.29 27.82
N LYS A 87 1.74 -16.41 28.08
CA LYS A 87 2.97 -16.77 28.81
C LYS A 87 2.80 -16.76 30.34
N THR A 88 1.69 -16.21 30.83
CA THR A 88 1.37 -16.10 32.27
C THR A 88 0.22 -17.04 32.67
N ALA A 89 -0.32 -17.80 31.72
CA ALA A 89 -1.28 -18.88 31.93
C ALA A 89 -0.55 -20.24 31.86
#